data_AF-A0A3D4EQ92-F1
#
_entry.id   AF-A0A3D4EQ92-F1
#
_cell.length_a   1.000
_cell.length_b   1.000
_cell.length_c   1.000
_cell.angle_alpha   90.00
_cell.angle_beta   90.00
_cell.angle_gamma   90.00
#
_symmetry.space_group_name_H-M   'P 1'
#
loop_
_entity.id
_entity.type
_entity.pdbx_description
1 polymer ?
#
loop_
_entity_poly.entity_id
_entity_poly.type
_entity_poly.pdbx_seq_one_letter_code
_entity_poly.pdbx_strand_id
1 'polypeptide(L)'
;QLFNIILMFGAGTGLIFILRWFWWRINAWSEISAMFSSGIISILFNFTSLGVVLFGTAEADGVLPYWSTYPVVVLLTSIVWLAVTFLTRPEKDKTLFDFYKQTQPGGPGWEKIIIKARAQGAALVTTNQKWSVPAGILATLVGCVTIYGALFSTGYWIYGYYTQASILTLLTLIATIALVKLWQRIKTRVF
;
A
#
# COMPACT_ATOMS: atom_id res chain seq x y z
N GLN A 1 18.48 -15.22 -5.06
CA GLN A 1 18.91 -13.83 -5.34
C GLN A 1 17.90 -13.11 -6.24
N LEU A 2 17.58 -13.61 -7.44
CA LEU A 2 16.60 -12.96 -8.34
C LEU A 2 15.21 -12.71 -7.70
N PHE A 3 14.69 -13.68 -6.95
CA PHE A 3 13.40 -13.54 -6.24
C PHE A 3 13.39 -12.37 -5.23
N ASN A 4 14.46 -12.21 -4.45
CA ASN A 4 14.59 -11.10 -3.49
C ASN A 4 14.65 -9.75 -4.21
N ILE A 5 15.31 -9.68 -5.36
CA ILE A 5 15.37 -8.46 -6.18
C ILE A 5 13.97 -8.11 -6.70
N ILE A 6 13.22 -9.08 -7.20
CA ILE A 6 11.83 -8.86 -7.66
C ILE A 6 10.94 -8.38 -6.51
N LEU A 7 11.08 -8.98 -5.32
CA LEU A 7 10.35 -8.54 -4.13
C LEU A 7 10.73 -7.13 -3.68
N MET A 8 12.02 -6.77 -3.68
CA MET A 8 12.48 -5.43 -3.32
C MET A 8 12.00 -4.39 -4.34
N PHE A 9 12.05 -4.74 -5.63
CA PHE A 9 11.57 -3.88 -6.71
C PHE A 9 10.06 -3.57 -6.57
N GLY A 10 9.26 -4.62 -6.32
CA GLY A 10 7.82 -4.51 -6.09
C GLY A 10 7.47 -3.77 -4.80
N ALA A 11 8.24 -3.99 -3.72
CA ALA A 11 8.02 -3.32 -2.44
C ALA A 11 8.13 -1.79 -2.57
N GLY A 12 9.16 -1.29 -3.26
CA GLY A 12 9.38 0.15 -3.43
C GLY A 12 8.31 0.86 -4.26
N THR A 13 7.67 0.18 -5.20
CA THR A 13 6.65 0.76 -6.11
C THR A 13 5.21 0.54 -5.65
N GLY A 14 4.97 -0.37 -4.71
CA GLY A 14 3.61 -0.70 -4.25
C GLY A 14 2.84 0.50 -3.68
N LEU A 15 3.52 1.35 -2.90
CA LEU A 15 2.89 2.49 -2.23
C LEU A 15 2.36 3.52 -3.25
N ILE A 16 3.16 3.89 -4.24
CA ILE A 16 2.77 4.89 -5.24
C ILE A 16 1.58 4.42 -6.09
N PHE A 17 1.51 3.13 -6.44
CA PHE A 17 0.39 2.57 -7.19
C PHE A 17 -0.93 2.56 -6.43
N ILE A 18 -0.88 2.55 -5.11
CA ILE A 18 -2.08 2.74 -4.29
C ILE A 18 -2.40 4.23 -4.19
N LEU A 19 -1.40 5.06 -3.87
CA LEU A 19 -1.62 6.50 -3.63
C LEU A 19 -2.09 7.25 -4.88
N ARG A 20 -1.74 6.84 -6.10
CA ARG A 20 -2.20 7.49 -7.35
C ARG A 20 -3.73 7.59 -7.45
N TRP A 21 -4.46 6.66 -6.85
CA TRP A 21 -5.92 6.68 -6.86
C TRP A 21 -6.51 7.74 -5.92
N PHE A 22 -5.77 8.07 -4.86
CA PHE A 22 -6.25 8.95 -3.79
C PHE A 22 -5.61 10.33 -3.81
N TRP A 23 -4.51 10.51 -4.55
CA TRP A 23 -3.75 11.76 -4.58
C TRP A 23 -3.46 12.22 -6.01
N TRP A 24 -4.24 13.22 -6.45
CA TRP A 24 -4.15 13.84 -7.79
C TRP A 24 -2.77 14.41 -8.18
N ARG A 25 -1.87 14.61 -7.21
CA ARG A 25 -0.53 15.16 -7.47
C ARG A 25 0.41 14.14 -8.12
N ILE A 26 0.15 12.84 -7.94
CA ILE A 26 0.98 11.80 -8.52
C ILE A 26 0.81 11.85 -10.03
N ASN A 27 1.92 12.10 -10.72
CA ASN A 27 2.00 12.20 -12.18
C ASN A 27 2.89 11.07 -12.73
N ALA A 28 2.97 10.97 -14.06
CA ALA A 28 3.79 9.96 -14.72
C ALA A 28 5.27 10.00 -14.29
N TRP A 29 5.83 11.20 -14.03
CA TRP A 29 7.21 11.37 -13.56
C TRP A 29 7.44 10.80 -12.16
N SER A 30 6.42 10.86 -11.30
CA SER A 30 6.47 10.27 -9.96
C SER A 30 6.52 8.73 -10.06
N GLU A 31 5.75 8.13 -10.97
CA GLU A 31 5.75 6.68 -11.21
C GLU A 31 7.08 6.21 -11.82
N ILE A 32 7.58 6.92 -12.83
CA ILE A 32 8.86 6.63 -13.47
C ILE A 32 9.98 6.74 -12.43
N SER A 33 10.04 7.82 -11.66
CA SER A 33 11.06 7.99 -10.63
C SER A 33 11.00 6.92 -9.54
N ALA A 34 9.81 6.46 -9.14
CA ALA A 34 9.66 5.35 -8.20
C ALA A 34 10.21 4.03 -8.78
N MET A 35 9.89 3.71 -10.04
CA MET A 35 10.39 2.50 -10.70
C MET A 35 11.91 2.50 -10.83
N PHE A 36 12.49 3.61 -11.33
CA PHE A 36 13.93 3.74 -11.49
C PHE A 36 14.67 3.74 -10.15
N SER A 37 14.18 4.50 -9.16
CA SER A 37 14.80 4.52 -7.83
C SER A 37 14.74 3.15 -7.15
N SER A 38 13.59 2.46 -7.22
CA SER A 38 13.44 1.11 -6.67
C SER A 38 14.39 0.11 -7.33
N GLY A 39 14.53 0.18 -8.66
CA GLY A 39 15.50 -0.63 -9.41
C GLY A 39 16.94 -0.36 -8.99
N ILE A 40 17.35 0.92 -8.97
CA ILE A 40 18.72 1.32 -8.63
C ILE A 40 19.05 0.93 -7.19
N ILE A 41 18.17 1.23 -6.23
CA ILE A 41 18.40 0.91 -4.81
C ILE A 41 18.46 -0.62 -4.64
N SER A 42 17.61 -1.39 -5.31
CA SER A 42 17.63 -2.85 -5.25
C SER A 42 18.95 -3.42 -5.81
N ILE A 43 19.46 -2.86 -6.92
CA ILE A 43 20.75 -3.27 -7.49
C ILE A 43 21.90 -2.91 -6.53
N LEU A 44 21.92 -1.68 -6.01
CA LEU A 44 22.95 -1.23 -5.07
C LEU A 44 23.01 -2.12 -3.82
N PHE A 45 21.86 -2.45 -3.24
CA PHE A 45 21.82 -3.27 -2.03
C PHE A 45 22.11 -4.76 -2.29
N ASN A 46 21.79 -5.33 -3.46
CA ASN A 46 22.05 -6.75 -3.72
C ASN A 46 23.43 -7.02 -4.33
N PHE A 47 24.00 -6.08 -5.09
CA PHE A 47 25.25 -6.28 -5.85
C PHE A 47 26.44 -5.46 -5.34
N THR A 48 26.24 -4.52 -4.41
CA THR A 48 27.33 -3.73 -3.82
C THR A 48 27.58 -4.13 -2.37
N SER A 49 28.80 -3.92 -1.89
CA SER A 49 29.17 -4.09 -0.47
C SER A 49 28.31 -3.26 0.50
N LEU A 50 27.61 -2.23 0.01
CA LEU A 50 26.66 -1.43 0.79
C LEU A 50 25.56 -2.29 1.44
N GLY A 51 25.03 -3.30 0.73
CA GLY A 51 24.03 -4.19 1.32
C GLY A 51 24.58 -5.03 2.45
N VAL A 52 25.81 -5.53 2.28
CA VAL A 52 26.50 -6.35 3.29
C VAL A 52 26.89 -5.51 4.51
N VAL A 53 27.33 -4.27 4.32
CA VAL A 53 27.68 -3.36 5.42
C VAL A 53 26.43 -2.90 6.19
N LEU A 54 25.35 -2.58 5.49
CA LEU A 54 24.14 -2.05 6.12
C LEU A 54 23.24 -3.14 6.71
N PHE A 55 23.06 -4.27 6.04
CA PHE A 55 22.10 -5.32 6.43
C PHE A 55 22.74 -6.65 6.81
N GLY A 56 24.06 -6.76 6.66
CA GLY A 56 24.78 -8.00 6.97
C GLY A 56 24.61 -9.08 5.90
N THR A 57 25.08 -10.26 6.23
CA THR A 57 24.79 -11.50 5.51
C THR A 57 23.79 -12.33 6.31
N ALA A 58 23.31 -13.45 5.74
CA ALA A 58 22.41 -14.36 6.46
C ALA A 58 23.02 -14.96 7.75
N GLU A 59 24.33 -14.80 7.95
CA GLU A 59 25.09 -15.38 9.07
C GLU A 59 25.62 -14.34 10.06
N ALA A 60 25.65 -13.05 9.68
CA ALA A 60 26.11 -11.96 10.54
C ALA A 60 25.33 -10.68 10.22
N ASP A 61 24.63 -10.14 11.21
CA ASP A 61 23.93 -8.86 11.09
C ASP A 61 24.94 -7.72 10.83
N GLY A 62 24.55 -6.80 9.96
CA GLY A 62 25.30 -5.56 9.69
C GLY A 62 24.94 -4.48 10.70
N VAL A 63 24.94 -3.22 10.26
CA VAL A 63 24.44 -2.10 11.08
C VAL A 63 22.94 -2.25 11.41
N LEU A 64 22.18 -2.89 10.53
CA LEU A 64 20.76 -3.18 10.67
C LEU A 64 20.48 -4.67 10.43
N PRO A 65 19.37 -5.21 10.98
CA PRO A 65 18.99 -6.60 10.76
C PRO A 65 18.65 -6.88 9.29
N TYR A 66 18.88 -8.11 8.82
CA TYR A 66 18.60 -8.52 7.43
C TYR A 66 17.16 -8.21 6.96
N TRP A 67 16.16 -8.41 7.82
CA TRP A 67 14.75 -8.14 7.49
C TRP A 67 14.43 -6.67 7.21
N SER A 68 15.26 -5.74 7.73
CA SER A 68 15.06 -4.30 7.57
C SER A 68 15.36 -3.79 6.16
N THR A 69 15.96 -4.63 5.31
CA THR A 69 16.26 -4.33 3.91
C THR A 69 15.02 -3.83 3.15
N TYR A 70 13.87 -4.51 3.28
CA TYR A 70 12.65 -4.12 2.57
C TYR A 70 12.06 -2.78 3.06
N PRO A 71 11.84 -2.55 4.38
CA PRO A 71 11.42 -1.25 4.88
C PRO A 71 12.33 -0.09 4.45
N VAL A 72 13.64 -0.28 4.45
CA VAL A 72 14.58 0.78 4.06
C VAL A 72 14.47 1.10 2.57
N VAL A 73 14.35 0.09 1.70
CA VAL A 73 14.10 0.30 0.26
C VAL A 73 12.82 1.09 0.05
N VAL A 74 11.73 0.69 0.73
CA VAL A 74 10.44 1.39 0.64
C VAL A 74 10.56 2.84 1.09
N LEU A 75 11.28 3.10 2.18
CA LEU A 75 11.48 4.44 2.72
C LEU A 75 12.29 5.32 1.75
N LEU A 76 13.42 4.82 1.25
CA LEU A 76 14.28 5.57 0.33
C LEU A 76 13.58 5.85 -1.01
N THR A 77 12.95 4.83 -1.60
CA THR A 77 12.15 5.00 -2.82
C THR A 77 11.02 6.00 -2.59
N SER A 78 10.37 5.98 -1.42
CA SER A 78 9.33 6.93 -1.05
C SER A 78 9.81 8.36 -1.00
N ILE A 79 10.97 8.61 -0.41
CA ILE A 79 11.58 9.94 -0.39
C ILE A 79 11.83 10.44 -1.82
N VAL A 80 12.38 9.59 -2.69
CA VAL A 80 12.71 9.97 -4.07
C VAL A 80 11.46 10.33 -4.87
N TRP A 81 10.45 9.47 -4.91
CA TRP A 81 9.26 9.76 -5.71
C TRP A 81 8.43 10.90 -5.11
N LEU A 82 8.40 11.06 -3.79
CA LEU A 82 7.78 12.23 -3.14
C LEU A 82 8.49 13.52 -3.54
N ALA A 83 9.83 13.55 -3.52
CA ALA A 83 10.60 14.70 -3.95
C ALA A 83 10.29 15.06 -5.41
N VAL A 84 10.25 14.06 -6.30
CA VAL A 84 9.89 14.26 -7.71
C VAL A 84 8.45 14.73 -7.87
N THR A 85 7.51 14.23 -7.05
CA THR A 85 6.10 14.66 -7.05
C THR A 85 5.97 16.16 -6.74
N PHE A 86 6.76 16.66 -5.79
CA PHE A 86 6.72 18.09 -5.40
C PHE A 86 7.52 18.99 -6.34
N LEU A 87 8.61 18.49 -6.94
CA LEU A 87 9.43 19.25 -7.89
C LEU A 87 8.82 19.32 -9.30
N THR A 88 8.06 18.30 -9.69
CA THR A 88 7.48 18.21 -11.04
C THR A 88 6.14 18.92 -11.11
N ARG A 89 5.82 19.48 -12.29
CA ARG A 89 4.53 20.10 -12.52
C ARG A 89 3.40 19.05 -12.41
N PRO A 90 2.25 19.42 -11.79
CA PRO A 90 1.08 18.55 -11.80
C PRO A 90 0.56 18.36 -13.23
N GLU A 91 -0.20 17.29 -13.44
CA GLU A 91 -0.89 17.05 -14.70
C GLU A 91 -1.85 18.19 -15.08
N LYS A 92 -2.16 18.27 -16.37
CA LYS A 92 -3.06 19.32 -16.89
C LYS A 92 -4.44 19.21 -16.24
N ASP A 93 -4.99 20.36 -15.84
CA ASP A 93 -6.31 20.43 -15.20
C ASP A 93 -7.40 19.71 -16.03
N LYS A 94 -7.36 19.81 -17.36
CA LYS A 94 -8.27 19.09 -18.27
C LYS A 94 -8.21 17.56 -18.09
N THR A 95 -7.00 16.99 -18.08
CA THR A 95 -6.80 15.54 -17.89
C THR A 95 -7.30 15.09 -16.52
N LEU A 96 -7.09 15.91 -15.48
CA LEU A 96 -7.57 15.62 -14.12
C LEU A 96 -9.10 15.66 -14.04
N PHE A 97 -9.75 16.59 -14.74
CA PHE A 97 -11.21 16.66 -14.80
C PHE A 97 -11.82 15.50 -15.57
N ASP A 98 -11.24 15.14 -16.72
CA ASP A 98 -11.67 13.98 -17.52
C ASP A 98 -11.53 12.68 -16.71
N PHE A 99 -10.40 12.52 -16.01
CA PHE A 99 -10.18 11.38 -15.10
C PHE A 99 -11.22 11.33 -13.98
N TYR A 100 -11.47 12.46 -13.31
CA TYR A 100 -12.44 12.53 -12.21
C TYR A 100 -13.87 12.23 -12.70
N LYS A 101 -14.24 12.72 -13.89
CA LYS A 101 -15.55 12.47 -14.50
C LYS A 101 -15.78 10.97 -14.78
N GLN A 102 -14.73 10.25 -15.16
CA GLN A 102 -14.81 8.83 -15.50
C GLN A 102 -14.73 7.92 -14.26
N THR A 103 -13.88 8.22 -13.29
CA THR A 103 -13.54 7.29 -12.20
C THR A 103 -14.13 7.66 -10.85
N GLN A 104 -14.53 8.93 -10.65
CA GLN A 104 -15.06 9.46 -9.38
C GLN A 104 -14.31 8.94 -8.15
N PRO A 105 -12.98 9.11 -8.10
CA PRO A 105 -12.16 8.53 -7.05
C PRO A 105 -12.55 9.13 -5.69
N GLY A 106 -12.93 8.28 -4.74
CA GLY A 106 -13.29 8.71 -3.40
C GLY A 106 -12.06 9.17 -2.59
N GLY A 107 -12.22 10.25 -1.82
CA GLY A 107 -11.26 10.67 -0.80
C GLY A 107 -10.94 12.18 -0.80
N PRO A 108 -10.30 12.67 0.28
CA PRO A 108 -10.04 14.11 0.47
C PRO A 108 -8.99 14.67 -0.51
N GLY A 109 -8.15 13.82 -1.10
CA GLY A 109 -7.11 14.29 -2.01
C GLY A 109 -7.67 15.04 -3.22
N TRP A 110 -8.84 14.66 -3.72
CA TRP A 110 -9.46 15.24 -4.92
C TRP A 110 -10.26 16.52 -4.67
N GLU A 111 -10.45 16.93 -3.41
CA GLU A 111 -11.26 18.11 -3.04
C GLU A 111 -10.79 19.39 -3.75
N LYS A 112 -9.47 19.59 -3.85
CA LYS A 112 -8.88 20.74 -4.55
C LYS A 112 -9.23 20.80 -6.03
N ILE A 113 -9.35 19.63 -6.68
CA ILE A 113 -9.69 19.53 -8.11
C ILE A 113 -11.19 19.77 -8.31
N ILE A 114 -12.04 19.29 -7.39
CA ILE A 114 -13.48 19.54 -7.41
C ILE A 114 -13.76 21.05 -7.29
N ILE A 115 -13.09 21.74 -6.36
CA ILE A 115 -13.22 23.19 -6.19
C ILE A 115 -12.77 23.93 -7.45
N LYS A 116 -11.60 23.57 -8.01
CA LYS A 116 -11.10 24.17 -9.26
C LYS A 116 -12.05 23.98 -10.43
N ALA A 117 -12.59 22.77 -10.61
CA ALA A 117 -13.51 22.47 -11.69
C ALA A 117 -14.82 23.25 -11.55
N ARG A 118 -15.35 23.36 -10.32
CA ARG A 118 -16.54 24.17 -10.04
C ARG A 118 -16.30 25.66 -10.32
N ALA A 119 -15.12 26.19 -9.96
CA ALA A 119 -14.74 27.57 -10.27
C ALA A 119 -14.60 27.85 -11.77
N GLN A 120 -14.21 26.83 -12.56
CA GLN A 120 -14.09 26.91 -14.02
C GLN A 120 -15.40 26.57 -14.77
N GLY A 121 -16.51 26.38 -14.06
CA GLY A 121 -17.81 26.08 -14.67
C GLY A 121 -17.93 24.67 -15.26
N ALA A 122 -16.99 23.76 -14.97
CA ALA A 122 -17.05 22.39 -15.44
C ALA A 122 -18.07 21.59 -14.60
N ALA A 123 -19.09 21.05 -15.26
CA ALA A 123 -20.10 20.20 -14.63
C ALA A 123 -19.50 18.83 -14.24
N LEU A 124 -18.96 18.75 -13.02
CA LEU A 124 -18.55 17.48 -12.43
C LEU A 124 -19.73 16.82 -11.73
N VAL A 125 -20.08 15.61 -12.17
CA VAL A 125 -21.01 14.74 -11.44
C VAL A 125 -20.32 14.33 -10.13
N THR A 126 -20.88 14.73 -8.99
CA THR A 126 -20.46 14.29 -7.67
C THR A 126 -21.50 13.31 -7.15
N THR A 127 -21.38 12.05 -7.55
CA THR A 127 -22.18 10.98 -6.95
C THR A 127 -21.76 10.90 -5.48
N ASN A 128 -22.69 11.12 -4.55
CA ASN A 128 -22.45 11.14 -3.10
C ASN A 128 -22.24 9.71 -2.55
N GLN A 129 -21.32 8.96 -3.16
CA GLN A 129 -20.97 7.62 -2.71
C GLN A 129 -20.07 7.74 -1.49
N LYS A 130 -20.42 6.98 -0.44
CA LYS A 130 -19.63 6.95 0.80
C LYS A 130 -18.23 6.43 0.50
N TRP A 131 -17.22 7.14 0.98
CA TRP A 131 -15.81 6.77 0.82
C TRP A 131 -15.54 5.42 1.50
N SER A 132 -15.31 4.38 0.69
CA SER A 132 -15.18 2.98 1.14
C SER A 132 -13.74 2.58 1.52
N VAL A 133 -12.75 3.42 1.23
CA VAL A 133 -11.32 3.11 1.40
C VAL A 133 -10.92 2.89 2.86
N PRO A 134 -11.32 3.73 3.84
CA PRO A 134 -10.96 3.49 5.24
C PRO A 134 -11.53 2.15 5.76
N ALA A 135 -12.75 1.81 5.33
CA ALA A 135 -13.35 0.52 5.64
C ALA A 135 -12.61 -0.63 4.95
N GLY A 136 -12.14 -0.43 3.71
CA GLY A 136 -11.29 -1.37 2.98
C GLY A 136 -9.96 -1.63 3.68
N ILE A 137 -9.25 -0.59 4.12
CA ILE A 137 -7.98 -0.73 4.88
C ILE A 137 -8.22 -1.49 6.19
N LEU A 138 -9.29 -1.16 6.91
CA LEU A 138 -9.67 -1.88 8.12
C LEU A 138 -9.96 -3.36 7.82
N ALA A 139 -10.63 -3.66 6.69
CA ALA A 139 -10.90 -5.03 6.27
C ALA A 139 -9.62 -5.79 5.92
N THR A 140 -8.64 -5.13 5.29
CA THR A 140 -7.31 -5.71 5.06
C THR A 140 -6.64 -6.07 6.38
N LEU A 141 -6.61 -5.18 7.36
CA LEU A 141 -5.98 -5.44 8.67
C LEU A 141 -6.67 -6.59 9.42
N VAL A 142 -7.99 -6.58 9.50
CA VAL A 142 -8.77 -7.67 10.11
C VAL A 142 -8.57 -8.98 9.34
N GLY A 143 -8.47 -8.92 8.01
CA GLY A 143 -8.15 -10.04 7.15
C GLY A 143 -6.77 -10.64 7.45
N CYS A 144 -5.73 -9.80 7.60
CA CYS A 144 -4.39 -10.24 8.01
C CYS A 144 -4.43 -10.96 9.36
N VAL A 145 -5.11 -10.39 10.37
CA VAL A 145 -5.27 -11.04 11.69
C VAL A 145 -5.99 -12.38 11.55
N THR A 146 -7.01 -12.47 10.69
CA THR A 146 -7.76 -13.70 10.45
C THR A 146 -6.90 -14.78 9.81
N ILE A 147 -6.14 -14.44 8.77
CA ILE A 147 -5.28 -15.41 8.06
C ILE A 147 -4.14 -15.90 8.95
N TYR A 148 -3.41 -14.99 9.60
CA TYR A 148 -2.33 -15.37 10.51
C TYR A 148 -2.86 -16.11 11.74
N GLY A 149 -4.00 -15.68 12.28
CA GLY A 149 -4.69 -16.37 13.37
C GLY A 149 -5.04 -17.80 13.01
N ALA A 150 -5.65 -18.02 11.83
CA ALA A 150 -5.98 -19.36 11.33
C ALA A 150 -4.73 -20.23 11.13
N LEU A 151 -3.66 -19.66 10.58
CA LEU A 151 -2.39 -20.34 10.35
C LEU A 151 -1.76 -20.82 11.67
N PHE A 152 -1.59 -19.92 12.65
CA PHE A 152 -0.99 -20.25 13.94
C PHE A 152 -1.89 -21.17 14.77
N SER A 153 -3.21 -20.93 14.75
CA SER A 153 -4.19 -21.79 15.42
C SER A 153 -4.08 -23.24 14.93
N THR A 154 -4.07 -23.43 13.61
CA THR A 154 -3.91 -24.75 12.99
C THR A 154 -2.58 -25.39 13.38
N GLY A 155 -1.49 -24.61 13.39
CA GLY A 155 -0.18 -25.06 13.85
C GLY A 155 -0.21 -25.57 15.30
N TYR A 156 -0.80 -24.83 16.23
CA TYR A 156 -0.87 -25.23 17.65
C TYR A 156 -1.73 -26.48 17.89
N TRP A 157 -2.80 -26.68 17.09
CA TRP A 157 -3.56 -27.93 17.11
C TRP A 157 -2.69 -29.14 16.70
N ILE A 158 -1.88 -28.98 15.65
CA ILE A 158 -0.97 -30.03 15.17
C ILE A 158 0.12 -30.34 16.20
N TYR A 159 0.68 -29.31 16.85
CA TYR A 159 1.73 -29.47 17.86
C TYR A 159 1.23 -29.92 19.24
N GLY A 160 -0.08 -30.08 19.44
CA GLY A 160 -0.66 -30.56 20.71
C GLY A 160 -0.73 -29.50 21.83
N TYR A 161 -0.51 -28.22 21.53
CA TYR A 161 -0.63 -27.12 22.49
C TYR A 161 -2.09 -26.65 22.61
N TYR A 162 -2.96 -27.48 23.17
CA TYR A 162 -4.42 -27.28 23.17
C TYR A 162 -4.90 -25.95 23.75
N THR A 163 -4.26 -25.44 24.81
CA THR A 163 -4.63 -24.16 25.43
C THR A 163 -4.39 -22.98 24.48
N GLN A 164 -3.21 -22.92 23.86
CA GLN A 164 -2.87 -21.87 22.89
C GLN A 164 -3.70 -21.99 21.62
N ALA A 165 -3.91 -23.23 21.14
CA ALA A 165 -4.75 -23.52 19.99
C ALA A 165 -6.19 -23.01 20.18
N SER A 166 -6.79 -23.26 21.35
CA SER A 166 -8.16 -22.84 21.66
C SER A 166 -8.30 -21.32 21.71
N ILE A 167 -7.35 -20.62 22.33
CA ILE A 167 -7.35 -19.16 22.42
C ILE A 167 -7.22 -18.54 21.02
N LEU A 168 -6.28 -19.01 20.21
CA LEU A 168 -6.09 -18.48 18.85
C LEU A 168 -7.26 -18.83 17.93
N THR A 169 -7.88 -20.00 18.09
CA THR A 169 -9.10 -20.37 17.35
C THR A 169 -10.21 -19.38 17.66
N LEU A 170 -10.44 -19.06 18.94
CA LEU A 170 -11.46 -18.10 19.35
C LEU A 170 -11.20 -16.70 18.80
N LEU A 171 -9.96 -16.21 18.89
CA LEU A 171 -9.57 -14.91 18.31
C LEU A 171 -9.79 -14.87 16.80
N THR A 172 -9.44 -15.96 16.09
CA THR A 172 -9.64 -16.09 14.65
C THR A 172 -11.11 -16.06 14.28
N LEU A 173 -11.97 -16.74 15.06
CA LEU A 173 -13.42 -16.71 14.87
C LEU A 173 -13.98 -15.29 15.07
N ILE A 174 -13.57 -14.59 16.13
CA ILE A 174 -13.98 -13.20 16.37
C ILE A 174 -13.55 -12.29 15.22
N ALA A 175 -12.30 -12.41 14.76
CA ALA A 175 -11.78 -11.65 13.63
C ALA A 175 -12.55 -11.96 12.33
N THR A 176 -12.88 -13.22 12.09
CA THR A 176 -13.69 -13.66 10.95
C THR A 176 -15.09 -13.04 10.99
N ILE A 177 -15.76 -13.06 12.15
CA ILE A 177 -17.09 -12.45 12.31
C ILE A 177 -17.01 -10.93 12.09
N ALA A 178 -15.98 -10.27 12.62
CA ALA A 178 -15.75 -8.85 12.39
C ALA A 178 -15.53 -8.54 10.91
N LEU A 179 -14.76 -9.36 10.19
CA LEU A 179 -14.52 -9.23 8.77
C LEU A 179 -15.81 -9.36 7.95
N VAL A 180 -16.64 -10.36 8.25
CA VAL A 180 -17.94 -10.57 7.57
C VAL A 180 -18.86 -9.37 7.78
N LYS A 181 -18.96 -8.84 9.01
CA LYS A 181 -19.76 -7.64 9.30
C LYS A 181 -19.23 -6.40 8.59
N LEU A 182 -17.92 -6.23 8.53
CA LEU A 182 -17.29 -5.11 7.83
C LEU A 182 -17.53 -5.20 6.32
N TRP A 183 -17.43 -6.39 5.75
CA TRP A 183 -17.70 -6.63 4.34
C TRP A 183 -19.16 -6.33 3.96
N GLN A 184 -20.12 -6.71 4.81
CA GLN A 184 -21.54 -6.38 4.61
C GLN A 184 -21.79 -4.86 4.59
N ARG A 185 -21.05 -4.08 5.39
CA ARG A 185 -21.13 -2.60 5.37
C ARG A 185 -20.49 -1.98 4.12
N ILE A 186 -19.45 -2.60 3.57
CA ILE A 186 -18.80 -2.13 2.33
C ILE A 186 -19.67 -2.45 1.11
N LYS A 187 -20.36 -3.59 1.11
CA LYS A 187 -21.21 -4.05 -0.02
C LYS A 187 -22.45 -3.20 -0.29
N THR A 188 -22.81 -2.23 0.55
CA THR A 188 -24.04 -1.47 0.33
C THR A 188 -23.85 -0.36 -0.71
N ARG A 189 -24.44 -0.63 -1.89
CA ARG A 189 -24.60 0.17 -3.13
C ARG A 189 -23.50 0.01 -4.18
N VAL A 190 -23.37 -1.21 -4.69
CA VAL A 190 -23.08 -1.39 -6.11
C VAL A 190 -24.43 -1.66 -6.78
N PHE A 191 -24.92 -0.64 -7.48
CA PHE A 191 -26.26 -0.43 -8.07
C PHE A 191 -27.36 0.01 -7.10
#